data_AF-A0A6G8S2D8-F1
#
_entry.id   AF-A0A6G8S2D8-F1
#
_cell.length_a   1.000
_cell.length_b   1.000
_cell.length_c   1.000
_cell.angle_alpha   90.00
_cell.angle_beta   90.00
_cell.angle_gamma   90.00
#
_symmetry.space_group_name_H-M   'P 1'
#
loop_
_entity.id
_entity.type
_entity.pdbx_description
1 polymer ?
#
loop_
_entity_poly.entity_id
_entity_poly.type
_entity_poly.pdbx_seq_one_letter_code
_entity_poly.pdbx_strand_id
1 'polypeptide(L)'
;MQAVLFDLDNTLTHRDQSVQAYSLHLLQSFDTALNSNDERQYQKTLEIIRRIDNGGYPKKQLLTHPSIAGSVANALIEELDWATTPELEELTEFWFAQFGLSAVAMPGAEDLLQQLKNTGYRLAVISNGGHTTRLKILEGLGFTPYFDAIFSSESVGIAKPNAEIFLHSCQQLGVEPQQCLYIGDHPVNDYLGATQAGLNALLLSGFHNTDALYQKTEIKMIHALDEVWKHL
;
A
#
# COMPACT_ATOMS: atom_id res chain seq x y z
N MET A 1 12.92 -15.76 -15.24
CA MET A 1 12.08 -14.55 -15.05
C MET A 1 12.75 -13.36 -15.73
N GLN A 2 12.02 -12.32 -16.16
CA GLN A 2 12.59 -11.07 -16.73
C GLN A 2 12.14 -9.80 -16.00
N ALA A 3 10.97 -9.82 -15.35
CA ALA A 3 10.46 -8.70 -14.58
C ALA A 3 9.92 -9.16 -13.22
N VAL A 4 10.04 -8.28 -12.22
CA VAL A 4 9.42 -8.44 -10.90
C VAL A 4 8.55 -7.23 -10.63
N LEU A 5 7.27 -7.47 -10.40
CA LEU A 5 6.25 -6.46 -10.19
C LEU A 5 5.70 -6.59 -8.79
N PHE A 6 5.36 -5.46 -8.18
CA PHE A 6 5.01 -5.39 -6.76
C PHE A 6 3.68 -4.67 -6.57
N ASP A 7 2.88 -5.16 -5.63
CA ASP A 7 1.98 -4.27 -4.89
C ASP A 7 2.78 -3.30 -4.00
N LEU A 8 2.13 -2.24 -3.51
CA LEU A 8 2.75 -1.25 -2.64
C LEU A 8 2.40 -1.44 -1.15
N ASP A 9 1.11 -1.47 -0.81
CA ASP A 9 0.63 -1.39 0.57
C ASP A 9 0.68 -2.79 1.20
N ASN A 10 1.30 -2.92 2.38
CA ASN A 10 1.61 -4.23 3.01
C ASN A 10 2.46 -5.18 2.14
N THR A 11 3.13 -4.67 1.11
CA THR A 11 4.09 -5.42 0.30
C THR A 11 5.46 -4.75 0.30
N LEU A 12 5.57 -3.55 -0.26
CA LEU A 12 6.80 -2.74 -0.20
C LEU A 12 6.79 -1.77 1.00
N THR A 13 5.60 -1.46 1.50
CA THR A 13 5.39 -0.65 2.70
C THR A 13 4.69 -1.46 3.77
N HIS A 14 4.98 -1.17 5.04
CA HIS A 14 4.22 -1.73 6.15
C HIS A 14 3.13 -0.74 6.55
N ARG A 15 1.87 -0.99 6.14
CA ARG A 15 0.78 0.00 6.28
C ARG A 15 0.51 0.36 7.73
N ASP A 16 0.45 -0.63 8.63
CA ASP A 16 0.17 -0.35 10.05
C ASP A 16 1.27 0.49 10.72
N GLN A 17 2.55 0.20 10.45
CA GLN A 17 3.67 1.01 10.93
C GLN A 17 3.65 2.42 10.34
N SER A 18 3.23 2.56 9.08
CA SER A 18 3.03 3.87 8.43
C SER A 18 1.90 4.67 9.11
N VAL A 19 0.81 4.01 9.49
CA VAL A 19 -0.28 4.61 10.28
C VAL A 19 0.22 5.03 11.67
N GLN A 20 1.10 4.26 12.29
CA GLN A 20 1.72 4.63 13.57
C GLN A 20 2.57 5.90 13.43
N ALA A 21 3.47 5.92 12.44
CA ALA A 21 4.31 7.08 12.16
C ALA A 21 3.49 8.33 11.83
N TYR A 22 2.47 8.19 10.97
CA TYR A 22 1.57 9.29 10.62
C TYR A 22 0.78 9.81 11.83
N SER A 23 0.24 8.92 12.67
CA SER A 23 -0.51 9.30 13.88
C SER A 23 0.33 10.12 14.84
N LEU A 24 1.60 9.72 15.04
CA LEU A 24 2.53 10.47 15.87
C LEU A 24 2.81 11.85 15.28
N HIS A 25 3.05 11.92 13.97
CA HIS A 25 3.30 13.19 13.29
C HIS A 25 2.09 14.13 13.31
N LEU A 26 0.88 13.58 13.17
CA LEU A 26 -0.38 14.34 13.30
C LEU A 26 -0.50 14.96 14.69
N LEU A 27 -0.30 14.17 15.75
CA LEU A 27 -0.36 14.71 17.12
C LEU A 27 0.66 15.81 17.36
N GLN A 28 1.89 15.65 16.87
CA GLN A 28 2.93 16.66 17.00
C GLN A 28 2.59 17.95 16.23
N SER A 29 1.99 17.81 15.04
CA SER A 29 1.63 18.95 14.19
C SER A 29 0.44 19.73 14.74
N PHE A 30 -0.46 19.05 15.46
CA PHE A 30 -1.64 19.62 16.10
C PHE A 30 -1.52 19.66 17.63
N ASP A 31 -0.29 19.74 18.18
CA ASP A 31 -0.02 19.59 19.62
C ASP A 31 -0.82 20.59 20.47
N THR A 32 -0.94 21.84 20.02
CA THR A 32 -1.73 22.86 20.71
C THR A 32 -3.21 22.53 20.79
N ALA A 33 -3.73 21.72 19.86
CA ALA A 33 -5.13 21.36 19.77
C ALA A 33 -5.46 19.98 20.37
N LEU A 34 -4.51 19.03 20.37
CA LEU A 34 -4.72 17.65 20.86
C LEU A 34 -3.93 17.27 22.10
N ASN A 35 -2.96 18.09 22.54
CA ASN A 35 -1.97 17.76 23.58
C ASN A 35 -1.27 16.42 23.30
N SER A 36 -0.21 16.45 22.50
CA SER A 36 0.51 15.26 22.01
C SER A 36 1.12 14.37 23.11
N ASN A 37 1.21 14.87 24.35
CA ASN A 37 1.68 14.09 25.50
C ASN A 37 0.60 13.20 26.13
N ASP A 38 -0.67 13.31 25.72
CA ASP A 38 -1.73 12.40 26.19
C ASP A 38 -1.72 11.12 25.35
N GLU A 39 -1.15 10.05 25.92
CA GLU A 39 -1.12 8.71 25.32
C GLU A 39 -2.51 8.22 24.86
N ARG A 40 -3.60 8.64 25.53
CA ARG A 40 -4.95 8.23 25.14
C ARG A 40 -5.34 8.82 23.79
N GLN A 41 -4.89 10.04 23.47
CA GLN A 41 -5.16 10.66 22.16
C GLN A 41 -4.42 9.91 21.05
N TYR A 42 -3.19 9.45 21.31
CA TYR A 42 -2.45 8.61 20.38
C TYR A 42 -3.14 7.30 20.09
N GLN A 43 -3.53 6.56 21.15
CA GLN A 43 -4.24 5.29 20.97
C GLN A 43 -5.57 5.48 20.22
N LYS A 44 -6.35 6.52 20.56
CA LYS A 44 -7.62 6.83 19.89
C LYS A 44 -7.42 7.22 18.42
N THR A 45 -6.37 7.99 18.12
CA THR A 45 -6.00 8.32 16.73
C THR A 45 -5.68 7.07 15.92
N LEU A 46 -4.88 6.15 16.47
CA LEU A 46 -4.57 4.88 15.83
C LEU A 46 -5.82 4.04 15.57
N GLU A 47 -6.71 3.92 16.55
CA GLU A 47 -7.95 3.16 16.45
C GLU A 47 -8.85 3.71 15.34
N ILE A 48 -9.02 5.04 15.27
CA ILE A 48 -9.79 5.72 14.23
C ILE A 48 -9.20 5.41 12.84
N ILE A 49 -7.90 5.66 12.66
CA ILE A 49 -7.26 5.49 11.35
C ILE A 49 -7.29 4.03 10.94
N ARG A 50 -6.93 3.08 11.82
CA ARG A 50 -6.97 1.64 11.51
C ARG A 50 -8.36 1.18 11.10
N ARG A 51 -9.41 1.68 11.76
CA ARG A 51 -10.80 1.32 11.46
C ARG A 51 -11.23 1.79 10.07
N ILE A 52 -10.87 3.02 9.68
CA ILE A 52 -11.27 3.60 8.40
C ILE A 52 -10.36 3.17 7.26
N ASP A 53 -9.03 3.27 7.43
CA ASP A 53 -8.02 2.90 6.44
C ASP A 53 -8.02 1.38 6.18
N ASN A 54 -8.17 0.58 7.24
CA ASN A 54 -8.24 -0.87 7.20
C ASN A 54 -7.10 -1.50 6.36
N GLY A 55 -5.87 -1.05 6.60
CA GLY A 55 -4.69 -1.56 5.90
C GLY A 55 -4.61 -1.13 4.43
N GLY A 56 -5.20 0.02 4.07
CA GLY A 56 -5.33 0.49 2.68
C GLY A 56 -6.52 -0.13 1.93
N TYR A 57 -7.32 -0.98 2.59
CA TYR A 57 -8.46 -1.68 2.01
C TYR A 57 -9.77 -1.30 2.74
N PRO A 58 -10.26 -0.05 2.58
CA PRO A 58 -11.37 0.46 3.36
C PRO A 58 -12.66 -0.32 3.10
N LYS A 59 -13.42 -0.55 4.16
CA LYS A 59 -14.78 -1.12 4.04
C LYS A 59 -15.72 -0.03 3.53
N LYS A 60 -16.39 -0.27 2.40
CA LYS A 60 -17.27 0.73 1.75
C LYS A 60 -18.29 1.35 2.71
N GLN A 61 -18.86 0.55 3.61
CA GLN A 61 -19.84 1.02 4.60
C GLN A 61 -19.27 1.93 5.70
N LEU A 62 -17.95 2.00 5.85
CA LEU A 62 -17.27 2.87 6.82
C LEU A 62 -16.75 4.17 6.18
N LEU A 63 -16.76 4.28 4.85
CA LEU A 63 -16.36 5.51 4.17
C LEU A 63 -17.51 6.51 4.21
N THR A 64 -17.28 7.63 4.88
CA THR A 64 -18.22 8.77 4.93
C THR A 64 -17.97 9.76 3.78
N HIS A 65 -16.80 9.69 3.15
CA HIS A 65 -16.36 10.57 2.08
C HIS A 65 -15.78 9.77 0.90
N PRO A 66 -15.59 10.38 -0.28
CA PRO A 66 -15.08 9.67 -1.47
C PRO A 66 -13.68 9.05 -1.32
N SER A 67 -12.90 9.49 -0.33
CA SER A 67 -11.53 9.01 -0.09
C SER A 67 -11.34 8.53 1.36
N ILE A 68 -10.30 7.70 1.56
CA ILE A 68 -9.82 7.33 2.91
C ILE A 68 -9.45 8.60 3.67
N ALA A 69 -8.72 9.52 3.05
CA ALA A 69 -8.28 10.78 3.65
C ALA A 69 -9.45 11.58 4.24
N GLY A 70 -10.51 11.81 3.45
CA GLY A 70 -11.68 12.55 3.92
C GLY A 70 -12.48 11.81 4.99
N SER A 71 -12.58 10.48 4.88
CA SER A 71 -13.29 9.67 5.87
C SER A 71 -12.53 9.61 7.20
N VAL A 72 -11.20 9.53 7.15
CA VAL A 72 -10.31 9.62 8.31
C VAL A 72 -10.42 11.00 8.93
N ALA A 73 -10.29 12.07 8.14
CA ALA A 73 -10.39 13.44 8.62
C ALA A 73 -11.71 13.69 9.36
N ASN A 74 -12.84 13.25 8.78
CA ASN A 74 -14.15 13.36 9.42
C ASN A 74 -14.21 12.61 10.76
N ALA A 75 -13.74 11.35 10.79
CA ALA A 75 -13.74 10.56 12.01
C ALA A 75 -12.82 11.16 13.10
N LEU A 76 -11.66 11.70 12.72
CA LEU A 76 -10.77 12.40 13.65
C LEU A 76 -11.44 13.65 14.23
N ILE A 77 -12.17 14.42 13.43
CA ILE A 77 -12.93 15.60 13.88
C ILE A 77 -14.03 15.23 14.88
N GLU A 78 -14.80 14.19 14.56
CA GLU A 78 -15.95 13.77 15.37
C GLU A 78 -15.54 13.08 16.67
N GLU A 79 -14.46 12.29 16.63
CA GLU A 79 -14.15 11.36 17.71
C GLU A 79 -13.03 11.87 18.61
N LEU A 80 -12.06 12.67 18.17
CA LEU A 80 -10.99 13.17 19.04
C LEU A 80 -11.42 14.38 19.87
N ASP A 81 -10.77 14.52 21.03
CA ASP A 81 -11.05 15.60 21.98
C ASP A 81 -10.22 16.85 21.65
N TRP A 82 -10.64 17.61 20.64
CA TRP A 82 -9.96 18.83 20.17
C TRP A 82 -10.22 20.03 21.08
N ALA A 83 -9.16 20.74 21.48
CA ALA A 83 -9.29 22.07 22.10
C ALA A 83 -9.72 23.14 21.07
N THR A 84 -9.29 22.98 19.82
CA THR A 84 -9.77 23.73 18.65
C THR A 84 -9.84 22.77 17.49
N THR A 85 -11.05 22.52 17.01
CA THR A 85 -11.33 21.55 15.95
C THR A 85 -10.88 22.10 14.60
N PRO A 86 -10.00 21.40 13.85
CA PRO A 86 -9.64 21.77 12.50
C PRO A 86 -10.79 21.60 11.52
N GLU A 87 -10.69 22.26 10.37
CA GLU A 87 -11.61 22.04 9.26
C GLU A 87 -11.33 20.70 8.57
N LEU A 88 -12.36 20.11 7.94
CA LEU A 88 -12.23 18.84 7.21
C LEU A 88 -11.17 18.89 6.12
N GLU A 89 -11.11 20.03 5.39
CA GLU A 89 -10.14 20.25 4.31
C GLU A 89 -8.71 20.23 4.84
N GLU A 90 -8.44 20.88 5.98
CA GLU A 90 -7.11 20.94 6.60
C GLU A 90 -6.56 19.56 6.91
N LEU A 91 -7.35 18.70 7.58
CA LEU A 91 -6.92 17.33 7.90
C LEU A 91 -6.83 16.43 6.67
N THR A 92 -7.69 16.66 5.67
CA THR A 92 -7.64 15.92 4.41
C THR A 92 -6.37 16.26 3.63
N GLU A 93 -6.02 17.54 3.53
CA GLU A 93 -4.78 18.00 2.90
C GLU A 93 -3.55 17.51 3.68
N PHE A 94 -3.60 17.56 5.01
CA PHE A 94 -2.53 17.03 5.86
C PHE A 94 -2.28 15.54 5.60
N TRP A 95 -3.34 14.73 5.44
CA TRP A 95 -3.19 13.32 5.04
C TRP A 95 -2.46 13.18 3.70
N PHE A 96 -2.89 13.89 2.66
CA PHE A 96 -2.27 13.80 1.33
C PHE A 96 -0.84 14.36 1.27
N ALA A 97 -0.50 15.27 2.18
CA ALA A 97 0.84 15.81 2.33
C ALA A 97 1.76 14.85 3.09
N GLN A 98 1.30 14.31 4.23
CA GLN A 98 2.17 13.68 5.21
C GLN A 98 2.09 12.16 5.27
N PHE A 99 0.99 11.53 4.87
CA PHE A 99 0.86 10.08 4.98
C PHE A 99 1.93 9.35 4.15
N GLY A 100 2.16 9.80 2.92
CA GLY A 100 3.21 9.23 2.06
C GLY A 100 4.62 9.43 2.60
N LEU A 101 4.89 10.57 3.24
CA LEU A 101 6.18 10.84 3.88
C LEU A 101 6.36 10.09 5.20
N SER A 102 5.27 9.65 5.81
CA SER A 102 5.25 8.79 6.99
C SER A 102 5.30 7.31 6.65
N ALA A 103 5.47 6.95 5.38
CA ALA A 103 5.53 5.56 4.95
C ALA A 103 6.74 4.86 5.59
N VAL A 104 6.51 3.64 6.07
CA VAL A 104 7.54 2.77 6.62
C VAL A 104 7.75 1.63 5.63
N ALA A 105 9.00 1.41 5.22
CA ALA A 105 9.35 0.31 4.32
C ALA A 105 9.05 -1.06 4.95
N MET A 106 8.62 -2.02 4.13
CA MET A 106 8.54 -3.41 4.56
C MET A 106 9.95 -3.95 4.84
N PRO A 107 10.17 -4.74 5.92
CA PRO A 107 11.47 -5.33 6.18
C PRO A 107 12.01 -6.11 4.97
N GLY A 108 13.25 -5.78 4.58
CA GLY A 108 13.93 -6.38 3.42
C GLY A 108 13.54 -5.80 2.06
N ALA A 109 12.63 -4.83 1.97
CA ALA A 109 12.20 -4.26 0.69
C ALA A 109 13.34 -3.56 -0.06
N GLU A 110 14.08 -2.67 0.59
CA GLU A 110 15.18 -1.94 -0.03
C GLU A 110 16.28 -2.90 -0.53
N ASP A 111 16.70 -3.84 0.32
CA ASP A 111 17.70 -4.86 -0.03
C ASP A 111 17.25 -5.69 -1.24
N LEU A 112 15.98 -6.12 -1.27
CA LEU A 112 15.42 -6.88 -2.37
C LEU A 112 15.42 -6.05 -3.66
N LEU A 113 14.90 -4.82 -3.62
CA LEU A 113 14.83 -3.93 -4.79
C LEU A 113 16.23 -3.64 -5.35
N GLN A 114 17.20 -3.36 -4.49
CA GLN A 114 18.58 -3.11 -4.87
C GLN A 114 19.21 -4.32 -5.56
N GLN A 115 19.05 -5.52 -4.99
CA GLN A 115 19.61 -6.75 -5.55
C GLN A 115 18.94 -7.12 -6.89
N LEU A 116 17.63 -6.98 -7.00
CA LEU A 116 16.90 -7.22 -8.24
C LEU A 116 17.36 -6.27 -9.36
N LYS A 117 17.52 -4.98 -9.05
CA LYS A 117 18.02 -3.99 -10.02
C LYS A 117 19.44 -4.31 -10.47
N ASN A 118 20.31 -4.68 -9.53
CA ASN A 118 21.70 -5.08 -9.82
C ASN A 118 21.79 -6.35 -10.69
N THR A 119 20.79 -7.24 -10.59
CA THR A 119 20.70 -8.47 -11.39
C THR A 119 20.10 -8.21 -12.78
N GLY A 120 19.57 -7.01 -13.03
CA GLY A 120 19.05 -6.59 -14.33
C GLY A 120 17.56 -6.92 -14.57
N TYR A 121 16.79 -7.18 -13.51
CA TYR A 121 15.34 -7.33 -13.64
C TYR A 121 14.68 -5.98 -13.94
N ARG A 122 13.65 -6.00 -14.79
CA ARG A 122 12.70 -4.89 -14.92
C ARG A 122 11.78 -4.87 -13.71
N LEU A 123 11.64 -3.71 -13.07
CA LEU A 123 10.85 -3.56 -11.85
C LEU A 123 9.67 -2.62 -12.08
N ALA A 124 8.49 -2.99 -11.59
CA ALA A 124 7.35 -2.08 -11.58
C ALA A 124 6.47 -2.21 -10.34
N VAL A 125 5.70 -1.17 -10.06
CA VAL A 125 4.62 -1.19 -9.06
C VAL A 125 3.26 -1.25 -9.75
N ILE A 126 2.33 -2.03 -9.20
CA ILE A 126 0.91 -2.03 -9.56
C ILE A 126 0.07 -1.89 -8.28
N SER A 127 -0.56 -0.73 -8.05
CA SER A 127 -1.30 -0.45 -6.81
C SER A 127 -2.69 0.16 -7.06
N ASN A 128 -3.69 -0.21 -6.25
CA ASN A 128 -5.07 0.29 -6.38
C ASN A 128 -5.30 1.62 -5.66
N GLY A 129 -5.38 2.74 -6.39
CA GLY A 129 -5.86 4.03 -5.89
C GLY A 129 -5.22 5.22 -6.63
N GLY A 130 -5.27 6.40 -6.02
CA GLY A 130 -4.71 7.64 -6.58
C GLY A 130 -3.20 7.58 -6.85
N HIS A 131 -2.78 8.00 -8.04
CA HIS A 131 -1.41 7.92 -8.56
C HIS A 131 -0.43 8.78 -7.78
N THR A 132 -0.78 10.04 -7.53
CA THR A 132 0.09 11.00 -6.82
C THR A 132 0.47 10.49 -5.43
N THR A 133 -0.43 9.82 -4.72
CA THR A 133 -0.14 9.22 -3.41
C THR A 133 0.92 8.13 -3.50
N ARG A 134 0.90 7.27 -4.53
CA ARG A 134 1.91 6.20 -4.74
C ARG A 134 3.28 6.80 -5.01
N LEU A 135 3.33 7.81 -5.86
CA LEU A 135 4.58 8.51 -6.19
C LEU A 135 5.20 9.11 -4.93
N LYS A 136 4.41 9.79 -4.09
CA LYS A 136 4.90 10.37 -2.82
C LYS A 136 5.41 9.32 -1.83
N ILE A 137 4.72 8.18 -1.72
CA ILE A 137 5.17 7.06 -0.87
C ILE A 137 6.54 6.56 -1.35
N LEU A 138 6.66 6.27 -2.65
CA LEU A 138 7.90 5.77 -3.23
C LEU A 138 9.05 6.79 -3.16
N GLU A 139 8.73 8.09 -3.30
CA GLU A 139 9.70 9.17 -3.14
C GLU A 139 10.17 9.29 -1.69
N GLY A 140 9.25 9.28 -0.72
CA GLY A 140 9.56 9.35 0.70
C GLY A 140 10.42 8.19 1.20
N LEU A 141 10.24 7.00 0.61
CA LEU A 141 11.05 5.81 0.88
C LEU A 141 12.37 5.77 0.09
N GLY A 142 12.58 6.68 -0.87
CA GLY A 142 13.72 6.62 -1.78
C GLY A 142 13.67 5.45 -2.77
N PHE A 143 12.49 4.84 -2.96
CA PHE A 143 12.32 3.65 -3.81
C PHE A 143 12.06 3.97 -5.29
N THR A 144 11.65 5.20 -5.62
CA THR A 144 11.37 5.64 -6.99
C THR A 144 12.47 5.24 -7.99
N PRO A 145 13.78 5.39 -7.71
CA PRO A 145 14.85 5.06 -8.67
C PRO A 145 14.97 3.58 -9.04
N TYR A 146 14.38 2.65 -8.25
CA TYR A 146 14.42 1.22 -8.57
C TYR A 146 13.48 0.85 -9.71
N PHE A 147 12.34 1.53 -9.83
CA PHE A 147 11.27 1.13 -10.72
C PHE A 147 11.41 1.71 -12.13
N ASP A 148 11.22 0.84 -13.12
CA ASP A 148 11.14 1.22 -14.54
C ASP A 148 9.75 1.80 -14.88
N ALA A 149 8.72 1.40 -14.12
CA ALA A 149 7.37 1.95 -14.26
C ALA A 149 6.57 1.84 -12.96
N ILE A 150 5.62 2.78 -12.75
CA ILE A 150 4.71 2.79 -11.61
C ILE A 150 3.29 2.92 -12.16
N PHE A 151 2.46 1.91 -11.93
CA PHE A 151 1.07 1.86 -12.37
C PHE A 151 0.14 1.96 -11.17
N SER A 152 -0.79 2.91 -11.20
CA SER A 152 -1.90 2.94 -10.26
C SER A 152 -3.22 2.68 -10.98
N SER A 153 -4.22 2.22 -10.24
CA SER A 153 -5.55 2.04 -10.84
C SER A 153 -6.18 3.36 -11.33
N GLU A 154 -5.83 4.50 -10.73
CA GLU A 154 -6.23 5.81 -11.23
C GLU A 154 -5.54 6.14 -12.56
N SER A 155 -4.22 5.93 -12.67
CA SER A 155 -3.48 6.27 -13.89
C SER A 155 -3.84 5.36 -15.06
N VAL A 156 -4.18 4.10 -14.80
CA VAL A 156 -4.58 3.12 -15.83
C VAL A 156 -6.09 3.13 -16.08
N GLY A 157 -6.90 3.61 -15.13
CA GLY A 157 -8.37 3.59 -15.18
C GLY A 157 -9.00 2.22 -14.87
N ILE A 158 -8.18 1.23 -14.48
CA ILE A 158 -8.59 -0.16 -14.20
C ILE A 158 -7.94 -0.56 -12.88
N ALA A 159 -8.68 -1.23 -11.99
CA ALA A 159 -8.18 -1.70 -10.70
C ALA A 159 -7.97 -3.21 -10.67
N LYS A 160 -6.99 -3.66 -9.90
CA LYS A 160 -6.86 -5.05 -9.46
C LYS A 160 -8.17 -5.47 -8.76
N PRO A 161 -8.68 -6.71 -8.94
CA PRO A 161 -8.05 -7.88 -9.58
C PRO A 161 -8.24 -7.97 -11.10
N ASN A 162 -8.75 -6.95 -11.80
CA ASN A 162 -8.96 -7.06 -13.25
C ASN A 162 -7.62 -7.36 -13.95
N ALA A 163 -7.56 -8.46 -14.70
CA ALA A 163 -6.37 -8.94 -15.40
C ALA A 163 -5.74 -7.88 -16.32
N GLU A 164 -6.55 -6.97 -16.88
CA GLU A 164 -6.10 -5.95 -17.83
C GLU A 164 -5.03 -5.02 -17.25
N ILE A 165 -5.04 -4.70 -15.94
CA ILE A 165 -4.00 -3.85 -15.34
C ILE A 165 -2.62 -4.56 -15.33
N PHE A 166 -2.62 -5.88 -15.09
CA PHE A 166 -1.42 -6.69 -15.11
C PHE A 166 -0.90 -6.86 -16.54
N LEU A 167 -1.78 -7.18 -17.49
CA LEU A 167 -1.43 -7.31 -18.90
C LEU A 167 -0.91 -5.98 -19.48
N HIS A 168 -1.55 -4.87 -19.13
CA HIS A 168 -1.08 -3.54 -19.49
C HIS A 168 0.33 -3.27 -18.97
N SER A 169 0.60 -3.58 -17.69
CA SER A 169 1.95 -3.40 -17.13
C SER A 169 3.01 -4.24 -17.84
N CYS A 170 2.69 -5.49 -18.22
CA CYS A 170 3.60 -6.37 -18.97
C CYS A 170 3.89 -5.80 -20.36
N GLN A 171 2.86 -5.30 -21.05
CA GLN A 171 3.00 -4.65 -22.35
C GLN A 171 3.90 -3.41 -22.28
N GLN A 172 3.68 -2.54 -21.29
CA GLN A 172 4.49 -1.33 -21.10
C GLN A 172 5.94 -1.66 -20.76
N LEU A 173 6.16 -2.72 -19.97
CA LEU A 173 7.50 -3.21 -19.68
C LEU A 173 8.13 -3.95 -20.86
N GLY A 174 7.38 -4.38 -21.88
CA GLY A 174 7.89 -5.17 -23.01
C GLY A 174 8.32 -6.58 -22.61
N VAL A 175 7.50 -7.24 -21.80
CA VAL A 175 7.71 -8.62 -21.29
C VAL A 175 6.44 -9.45 -21.46
N GLU A 176 6.61 -10.76 -21.65
CA GLU A 176 5.49 -11.70 -21.63
C GLU A 176 5.00 -11.93 -20.19
N PRO A 177 3.68 -12.08 -19.94
CA PRO A 177 3.14 -12.31 -18.59
C PRO A 177 3.82 -13.46 -17.83
N GLN A 178 4.14 -14.57 -18.52
CA GLN A 178 4.78 -15.74 -17.91
C GLN A 178 6.24 -15.50 -17.51
N GLN A 179 6.84 -14.40 -17.97
CA GLN A 179 8.19 -13.94 -17.60
C GLN A 179 8.16 -12.89 -16.49
N CYS A 180 6.99 -12.62 -15.92
CA CYS A 180 6.79 -11.73 -14.78
C CYS A 180 6.50 -12.53 -13.50
N LEU A 181 7.12 -12.07 -12.40
CA LEU A 181 6.73 -12.44 -11.05
C LEU A 181 6.02 -11.25 -10.42
N TYR A 182 4.78 -11.43 -9.99
CA TYR A 182 4.04 -10.45 -9.21
C TYR A 182 4.08 -10.82 -7.72
N ILE A 183 4.34 -9.85 -6.85
CA ILE A 183 4.40 -10.02 -5.40
C ILE A 183 3.41 -9.06 -4.77
N GLY A 184 2.49 -9.58 -3.96
CA GLY A 184 1.50 -8.76 -3.25
C GLY A 184 0.92 -9.47 -2.04
N ASP A 185 0.17 -8.74 -1.21
CA ASP A 185 -0.34 -9.22 0.08
C ASP A 185 -1.80 -9.71 0.00
N HIS A 186 -2.57 -9.23 -0.97
CA HIS A 186 -4.00 -9.46 -1.01
C HIS A 186 -4.38 -10.68 -1.86
N PRO A 187 -5.01 -11.72 -1.29
CA PRO A 187 -5.30 -12.98 -1.98
C PRO A 187 -6.06 -12.81 -3.31
N VAL A 188 -7.09 -11.96 -3.33
CA VAL A 188 -7.89 -11.70 -4.54
C VAL A 188 -7.23 -10.66 -5.46
N ASN A 189 -7.03 -9.43 -4.98
CA ASN A 189 -6.49 -8.33 -5.79
C ASN A 189 -5.13 -8.67 -6.40
N ASP A 190 -4.25 -9.30 -5.63
CA ASP A 190 -2.86 -9.57 -6.03
C ASP A 190 -2.69 -10.97 -6.60
N TYR A 191 -2.82 -11.99 -5.75
CA TYR A 191 -2.46 -13.35 -6.15
C TYR A 191 -3.41 -13.91 -7.23
N LEU A 192 -4.73 -13.82 -7.04
CA LEU A 192 -5.67 -14.25 -8.06
C LEU A 192 -5.62 -13.36 -9.30
N GLY A 193 -5.61 -12.03 -9.13
CA GLY A 193 -5.53 -11.09 -10.24
C GLY A 193 -4.33 -11.35 -11.16
N ALA A 194 -3.14 -11.47 -10.57
CA ALA A 194 -1.91 -11.75 -11.32
C ALA A 194 -1.93 -13.14 -11.97
N THR A 195 -2.34 -14.19 -11.24
CA THR A 195 -2.36 -15.55 -11.82
C THR A 195 -3.40 -15.73 -12.91
N GLN A 196 -4.56 -15.05 -12.82
CA GLN A 196 -5.57 -15.04 -13.88
C GLN A 196 -5.11 -14.28 -15.13
N ALA A 197 -4.25 -13.27 -14.96
CA ALA A 197 -3.57 -12.59 -16.05
C ALA A 197 -2.39 -13.38 -16.65
N GLY A 198 -2.07 -14.57 -16.12
CA GLY A 198 -1.01 -15.44 -16.63
C GLY A 198 0.39 -15.13 -16.08
N LEU A 199 0.50 -14.29 -15.05
CA LEU A 199 1.76 -14.03 -14.34
C LEU A 199 2.06 -15.14 -13.33
N ASN A 200 3.33 -15.31 -13.00
CA ASN A 200 3.70 -15.98 -11.76
C ASN A 200 3.37 -15.05 -10.60
N ALA A 201 2.92 -15.59 -9.46
CA ALA A 201 2.61 -14.79 -8.29
C ALA A 201 3.16 -15.41 -7.01
N LEU A 202 3.61 -14.55 -6.09
CA LEU A 202 3.87 -14.88 -4.70
C LEU A 202 2.92 -14.06 -3.82
N LEU A 203 2.29 -14.72 -2.86
CA LEU A 203 1.47 -14.07 -1.84
C LEU A 203 2.31 -13.83 -0.59
N LEU A 204 2.48 -12.58 -0.18
CA LEU A 204 3.08 -12.24 1.10
C LEU A 204 2.05 -12.43 2.22
N SER A 205 2.33 -13.33 3.16
CA SER A 205 1.40 -13.69 4.23
C SER A 205 1.38 -12.66 5.37
N GLY A 206 0.34 -12.70 6.21
CA GLY A 206 0.29 -11.97 7.49
C GLY A 206 -0.69 -10.79 7.52
N PHE A 207 -1.21 -10.37 6.36
CA PHE A 207 -2.07 -9.19 6.24
C PHE A 207 -3.54 -9.53 5.94
N HIS A 208 -3.78 -10.62 5.23
CA HIS A 208 -5.13 -11.03 4.80
C HIS A 208 -5.38 -12.52 5.02
N ASN A 209 -6.64 -12.86 5.30
CA ASN A 209 -7.08 -14.26 5.31
C ASN A 209 -7.16 -14.80 3.87
N THR A 210 -6.65 -16.01 3.68
CA THR A 210 -6.60 -16.72 2.40
C THR A 210 -7.83 -17.58 2.08
N ASP A 211 -8.92 -17.50 2.85
CA ASP A 211 -10.16 -18.25 2.59
C ASP A 211 -10.70 -18.06 1.16
N ALA A 212 -10.50 -16.89 0.57
CA ALA A 212 -10.87 -16.61 -0.82
C ALA A 212 -10.11 -17.50 -1.85
N LEU A 213 -9.03 -18.17 -1.43
CA LEU A 213 -8.21 -19.07 -2.24
C LEU A 213 -8.55 -20.54 -2.03
N TYR A 214 -9.61 -20.90 -1.29
CA TYR A 214 -9.91 -22.28 -0.87
C TYR A 214 -9.98 -23.32 -2.00
N GLN A 215 -10.21 -22.89 -3.25
CA GLN A 215 -10.27 -23.78 -4.42
C GLN A 215 -8.90 -24.00 -5.10
N LYS A 216 -7.86 -23.23 -4.74
CA LYS A 216 -6.50 -23.42 -5.28
C LYS A 216 -5.81 -24.57 -4.57
N THR A 217 -5.32 -25.52 -5.36
CA THR A 217 -4.58 -26.70 -4.87
C THR A 217 -3.18 -26.35 -4.35
N GLU A 218 -2.55 -25.29 -4.86
CA GLU A 218 -1.23 -24.83 -4.40
C GLU A 218 -1.13 -23.30 -4.47
N ILE A 219 -0.79 -22.68 -3.34
CA ILE A 219 -0.57 -21.24 -3.21
C ILE A 219 0.91 -21.03 -2.95
N LYS A 220 1.60 -20.30 -3.83
CA LYS A 220 2.99 -19.90 -3.58
C LYS A 220 3.00 -18.73 -2.60
N MET A 221 3.33 -19.03 -1.35
CA MET A 221 3.32 -18.08 -0.26
C MET A 221 4.75 -17.84 0.24
N ILE A 222 5.04 -16.60 0.61
CA ILE A 222 6.26 -16.20 1.30
C ILE A 222 5.88 -15.50 2.61
N HIS A 223 6.76 -15.60 3.60
CA HIS A 223 6.58 -14.95 4.91
C HIS A 223 7.45 -13.70 5.09
N ALA A 224 8.46 -13.54 4.22
CA ALA A 224 9.35 -12.39 4.19
C ALA A 224 9.87 -12.15 2.76
N LEU A 225 10.26 -10.92 2.47
CA LEU A 225 10.71 -10.52 1.13
C LEU A 225 12.06 -11.15 0.70
N ASP A 226 12.88 -11.60 1.65
CA ASP A 226 14.12 -12.32 1.36
C ASP A 226 13.88 -13.70 0.74
N GLU A 227 12.70 -14.29 0.92
CA GLU A 227 12.32 -15.58 0.35
C GLU A 227 12.07 -15.52 -1.16
N VAL A 228 11.90 -14.32 -1.74
CA VAL A 228 11.63 -14.12 -3.17
C VAL A 228 12.70 -14.78 -4.05
N TRP A 229 13.96 -14.79 -3.60
CA TRP A 229 15.08 -15.42 -4.32
C TRP A 229 14.97 -16.93 -4.49
N LYS A 230 14.14 -17.61 -3.68
CA LYS A 230 13.85 -19.05 -3.85
C LYS A 230 12.96 -19.32 -5.07
N HIS A 231 12.41 -18.27 -5.70
CA HIS A 231 11.39 -18.35 -6.74
C HIS A 231 11.76 -17.64 -8.06
N LEU A 232 12.94 -17.04 -8.15
CA LEU A 232 13.45 -16.32 -9.33
C LEU A 232 14.42 -17.16 -10.15
#